data_AF-A0A2I7SLK7-F1
#
_entry.id   AF-A0A2I7SLK7-F1
#
_cell.length_a   1.000
_cell.length_b   1.000
_cell.length_c   1.000
_cell.angle_alpha   90.00
_cell.angle_beta   90.00
_cell.angle_gamma   90.00
#
_symmetry.space_group_name_H-M   'P 1'
#
loop_
_entity.id
_entity.type
_entity.pdbx_description
1 polymer ?
#
loop_
_entity_poly.entity_id
_entity_poly.type
_entity_poly.pdbx_seq_one_letter_code
_entity_poly.pdbx_strand_id
1 'polypeptide(L)'
;MISKQKACHLILKFSARNQPSGNTFTFNMGDPIKIKHIVERLLFNYNKVPDTSKIKVTKLRGGEKLAEDLVSDSEQHLSTNIQDVYFVEADKNRKTCIKINFKKLESISPNDPPDYIKSVLLSYL
;
A
#
# COMPACT_ATOMS: atom_id res chain seq x y z
N MET A 1 12.15 -9.48 0.32
CA MET A 1 11.26 -8.85 1.32
C MET A 1 12.02 -7.90 2.22
N ILE A 2 11.45 -6.71 2.42
CA ILE A 2 11.96 -5.74 3.39
C ILE A 2 11.57 -6.14 4.82
N SER A 3 12.48 -5.96 5.77
CA SER A 3 12.18 -6.14 7.20
C SER A 3 11.76 -4.83 7.84
N LYS A 4 11.07 -4.89 8.99
CA LYS A 4 10.70 -3.71 9.77
C LYS A 4 11.93 -2.83 10.07
N GLN A 5 13.02 -3.44 10.51
CA GLN A 5 14.27 -2.74 10.84
C GLN A 5 14.85 -2.05 9.61
N LYS A 6 14.85 -2.73 8.46
CA LYS A 6 15.34 -2.15 7.20
C LYS A 6 14.47 -0.98 6.75
N ALA A 7 13.15 -1.10 6.85
CA ALA A 7 12.23 -0.01 6.52
C ALA A 7 12.48 1.23 7.42
N CYS A 8 12.55 1.05 8.74
CA CYS A 8 12.85 2.15 9.68
C CYS A 8 14.22 2.79 9.39
N HIS A 9 15.24 1.98 9.12
CA HIS A 9 16.58 2.49 8.79
C HIS A 9 16.56 3.33 7.50
N LEU A 10 15.85 2.87 6.46
CA LEU A 10 15.72 3.61 5.20
C LEU A 10 14.95 4.93 5.41
N ILE A 11 13.89 4.94 6.21
CA ILE A 11 13.14 6.17 6.56
C ILE A 11 14.07 7.20 7.21
N LEU A 12 14.86 6.80 8.22
CA LEU A 12 15.78 7.70 8.90
C LEU A 12 16.88 8.22 7.97
N LYS A 13 17.48 7.32 7.17
CA LYS A 13 18.50 7.68 6.18
C LYS A 13 17.96 8.62 5.11
N PHE A 14 16.72 8.41 4.67
CA PHE A 14 16.03 9.26 3.71
C PHE A 14 15.75 10.63 4.33
N SER A 15 15.21 10.67 5.55
CA SER A 15 14.88 11.91 6.27
C SER A 15 16.10 12.79 6.56
N ALA A 16 17.27 12.20 6.74
CA ALA A 16 18.51 12.95 6.97
C ALA A 16 19.08 13.60 5.69
N ARG A 17 18.56 13.26 4.50
CA ARG A 17 18.98 13.85 3.23
C ARG A 17 18.00 14.94 2.82
N ASN A 18 18.53 16.06 2.31
CA ASN A 18 17.71 17.12 1.71
C ASN A 18 17.14 16.62 0.38
N GLN A 19 15.89 16.13 0.42
CA GLN A 19 15.15 15.66 -0.74
C GLN A 19 14.10 16.70 -1.15
N PRO A 20 13.70 16.75 -2.44
CA PRO A 20 12.59 17.58 -2.87
C PRO A 20 11.30 17.22 -2.13
N SER A 21 10.63 18.22 -1.56
CA SER A 21 9.33 18.07 -0.93
C SER A 21 8.24 17.83 -1.98
N GLY A 22 7.27 16.95 -1.70
CA GLY A 22 6.11 16.71 -2.58
C GLY A 22 6.25 15.54 -3.55
N ASN A 23 7.26 14.69 -3.34
CA ASN A 23 7.56 13.53 -4.17
C ASN A 23 7.19 12.24 -3.43
N THR A 24 6.63 11.26 -4.14
CA THR A 24 6.33 9.93 -3.59
C THR A 24 7.53 9.01 -3.75
N PHE A 25 7.85 8.24 -2.71
CA PHE A 25 8.94 7.28 -2.71
C PHE A 25 8.45 5.93 -2.21
N THR A 26 9.03 4.85 -2.74
CA THR A 26 8.73 3.48 -2.33
C THR A 26 10.01 2.69 -2.09
N PHE A 27 9.91 1.60 -1.35
CA PHE A 27 11.05 0.74 -1.05
C PHE A 27 11.14 -0.43 -2.01
N ASN A 28 12.35 -0.98 -2.13
CA ASN A 28 12.54 -2.31 -2.69
C ASN A 28 11.88 -3.35 -1.78
N MET A 29 10.67 -3.80 -2.14
CA MET A 29 9.98 -4.87 -1.41
C MET A 29 10.55 -6.27 -1.75
N GLY A 30 11.42 -6.39 -2.75
CA GLY A 30 11.91 -7.66 -3.29
C GLY A 30 10.80 -8.43 -3.99
N ASP A 31 10.94 -9.75 -4.03
CA ASP A 31 10.02 -10.59 -4.80
C ASP A 31 8.63 -10.71 -4.14
N PRO A 32 7.55 -10.73 -4.94
CA PRO A 32 6.19 -10.95 -4.46
C PRO A 32 6.06 -12.36 -3.86
N ILE A 33 5.30 -12.47 -2.76
CA ILE A 33 5.10 -13.73 -2.05
C ILE A 33 3.62 -14.08 -2.00
N LYS A 34 3.32 -15.38 -2.22
CA LYS A 34 1.97 -15.93 -2.07
C LYS A 34 1.64 -16.16 -0.59
N ILE A 35 0.50 -15.65 -0.12
CA ILE A 35 0.01 -15.85 1.26
C ILE A 35 -0.07 -17.34 1.61
N LYS A 36 -0.48 -18.19 0.66
CA LYS A 36 -0.52 -19.65 0.83
C LYS A 36 0.84 -20.23 1.25
N HIS A 37 1.93 -19.78 0.63
CA HIS A 37 3.28 -20.27 0.95
C HIS A 37 3.70 -19.84 2.37
N ILE A 38 3.30 -18.65 2.83
CA ILE A 38 3.54 -18.20 4.20
C ILE A 38 2.82 -19.12 5.19
N VAL A 39 1.55 -19.44 4.96
CA VAL A 39 0.75 -20.32 5.83
C VAL A 39 1.33 -21.74 5.88
N GLU A 40 1.69 -22.30 4.73
CA GLU A 40 2.32 -23.64 4.65
C GLU A 40 3.65 -23.68 5.42
N ARG A 41 4.47 -22.63 5.30
CA ARG A 41 5.76 -22.52 6.01
C ARG A 41 5.58 -22.38 7.51
N LEU A 42 4.59 -21.59 7.94
CA LEU A 42 4.23 -21.47 9.34
C LEU A 42 3.79 -22.84 9.90
N LEU A 43 2.89 -23.53 9.21
CA LEU A 43 2.40 -24.83 9.63
C LEU A 43 3.51 -25.88 9.76
N PHE A 44 4.43 -25.91 8.78
CA PHE A 44 5.61 -26.77 8.81
C PHE A 44 6.47 -26.51 10.04
N ASN A 45 6.72 -25.24 10.36
CA ASN A 45 7.53 -24.85 11.53
C ASN A 45 6.87 -25.23 12.86
N TYR A 46 5.54 -25.19 12.95
CA TYR A 46 4.82 -25.53 14.18
C TYR A 46 4.70 -27.05 14.42
N ASN A 47 4.39 -27.85 13.38
CA ASN A 47 4.00 -29.24 13.56
C ASN A 47 5.04 -30.28 13.15
N LYS A 48 6.18 -29.90 12.55
CA LYS A 48 7.24 -30.78 11.98
C LYS A 48 6.77 -31.79 10.92
N VAL A 49 5.46 -32.03 10.79
CA VAL A 49 4.78 -32.82 9.77
C VAL A 49 3.66 -31.95 9.19
N PRO A 50 3.64 -31.71 7.87
CA PRO A 50 2.68 -30.79 7.26
C PRO A 50 1.30 -31.45 7.18
N ASP A 51 0.43 -31.14 8.13
CA ASP A 51 -0.99 -31.51 8.08
C ASP A 51 -1.82 -30.39 7.43
N THR A 52 -1.77 -30.32 6.10
CA THR A 52 -2.43 -29.26 5.29
C THR A 52 -3.95 -29.30 5.38
N SER A 53 -4.54 -30.36 5.94
CA SER A 53 -5.99 -30.48 6.15
C SER A 53 -6.55 -29.41 7.11
N LYS A 54 -5.70 -28.82 7.95
CA LYS A 54 -6.05 -27.73 8.88
C LYS A 54 -6.21 -26.36 8.21
N ILE A 55 -5.79 -26.20 6.95
CA ILE A 55 -5.88 -24.92 6.24
C ILE A 55 -7.29 -24.74 5.70
N LYS A 56 -8.06 -23.83 6.31
CA LYS A 56 -9.37 -23.42 5.82
C LYS A 56 -9.24 -22.20 4.91
N VAL A 57 -9.66 -22.33 3.66
CA VAL A 57 -9.71 -21.19 2.72
C VAL A 57 -10.98 -20.38 2.98
N THR A 58 -10.82 -19.23 3.64
CA THR A 58 -11.87 -18.22 3.74
C THR A 58 -11.71 -17.29 2.55
N LYS A 59 -12.72 -17.26 1.66
CA LYS A 59 -12.76 -16.37 0.49
C LYS A 59 -12.41 -14.92 0.86
N LEU A 60 -12.07 -14.12 -0.16
CA LEU A 60 -11.77 -12.69 -0.02
C LEU A 60 -12.90 -11.95 0.71
N ARG A 61 -12.54 -11.14 1.70
CA ARG A 61 -13.49 -10.24 2.37
C ARG A 61 -13.78 -9.04 1.47
N GLY A 62 -14.95 -8.43 1.65
CA GLY A 62 -15.30 -7.22 0.89
C GLY A 62 -14.27 -6.12 1.13
N GLY A 63 -13.65 -5.63 0.05
CA GLY A 63 -12.63 -4.58 0.09
C GLY A 63 -11.18 -5.07 0.11
N GLU A 64 -10.92 -6.37 0.23
CA GLU A 64 -9.55 -6.89 0.09
C GLU A 64 -9.13 -6.96 -1.39
N LYS A 65 -7.84 -6.70 -1.69
CA LYS A 65 -7.24 -6.93 -3.01
C LYS A 65 -6.59 -8.31 -3.08
N LEU A 66 -6.52 -8.89 -4.29
CA LEU A 66 -5.82 -10.16 -4.54
C LEU A 66 -4.29 -10.02 -4.59
N ALA A 67 -3.81 -8.84 -5.01
CA ALA A 67 -2.41 -8.50 -5.12
C ALA A 67 -2.21 -7.03 -4.79
N GLU A 68 -1.02 -6.70 -4.31
CA GLU A 68 -0.57 -5.34 -4.06
C GLU A 68 0.30 -4.87 -5.22
N ASP A 69 0.16 -3.60 -5.58
CA ASP A 69 0.92 -2.94 -6.64
C ASP A 69 1.67 -1.77 -6.00
N LEU A 70 2.96 -1.66 -6.28
CA LEU A 70 3.78 -0.55 -5.76
C LEU A 70 3.62 0.73 -6.58
N VAL A 71 3.24 0.59 -7.84
CA VAL A 71 3.20 1.64 -8.86
C VAL A 71 2.04 1.33 -9.79
N SER A 72 1.27 2.34 -10.19
CA SER A 72 0.21 2.20 -11.19
C SER A 72 0.76 2.23 -12.63
N ASP A 73 -0.03 1.82 -13.62
CA ASP A 73 0.37 1.84 -15.03
C ASP A 73 0.76 3.24 -15.55
N SER A 74 0.30 4.29 -14.87
CA SER A 74 0.60 5.69 -15.19
C SER A 74 1.77 6.29 -14.40
N GLU A 75 2.47 5.49 -13.61
CA GLU A 75 3.57 5.92 -12.78
C GLU A 75 4.85 5.16 -13.15
N GLN A 76 5.99 5.82 -13.01
CA GLN A 76 7.29 5.24 -13.30
C GLN A 76 8.14 5.13 -12.04
N HIS A 77 8.91 4.06 -11.97
CA HIS A 77 9.75 3.73 -10.84
C HIS A 77 11.21 4.04 -11.19
N LEU A 78 11.76 5.10 -10.60
CA LEU A 78 13.10 5.60 -10.88
C LEU A 78 14.03 5.33 -9.69
N SER A 79 15.27 4.94 -9.98
CA SER A 79 16.28 4.74 -8.93
C SER A 79 16.67 6.04 -8.26
N THR A 80 16.87 6.02 -6.94
CA THR A 80 17.42 7.17 -6.19
C THR A 80 18.88 6.94 -5.79
N ASN A 81 19.52 7.98 -5.25
CA ASN A 81 20.86 7.89 -4.66
C ASN A 81 20.91 7.09 -3.33
N ILE A 82 19.77 6.58 -2.86
CA ILE A 82 19.68 5.68 -1.71
C ILE A 82 19.32 4.30 -2.24
N GLN A 83 20.22 3.33 -2.05
CA GLN A 83 19.95 1.94 -2.39
C GLN A 83 18.67 1.46 -1.70
N ASP A 84 17.87 0.68 -2.44
CA ASP A 84 16.57 0.15 -2.02
C ASP A 84 15.46 1.20 -1.80
N VAL A 85 15.66 2.44 -2.24
CA VAL A 85 14.63 3.48 -2.29
C VAL A 85 14.47 3.95 -3.73
N TYR A 86 13.22 4.01 -4.17
CA TYR A 86 12.85 4.42 -5.50
C TYR A 86 11.92 5.61 -5.47
N PHE A 87 12.07 6.47 -6.47
CA PHE A 87 11.19 7.60 -6.71
C PHE A 87 10.05 7.16 -7.64
N VAL A 88 8.82 7.50 -7.25
CA VAL A 88 7.63 7.24 -8.06
C VAL A 88 7.26 8.54 -8.77
N GLU A 89 7.53 8.60 -10.06
CA GLU A 89 7.16 9.75 -10.90
C GLU A 89 5.81 9.49 -11.55
N ALA A 90 4.81 10.32 -11.22
CA ALA A 90 3.53 10.31 -11.91
C ALA A 90 3.67 10.96 -13.30
N ASP A 91 2.96 10.43 -14.30
CA ASP A 91 2.92 11.02 -15.64
C ASP A 91 2.46 12.49 -15.59
N LYS A 92 3.39 13.40 -15.93
CA LYS A 92 3.19 14.85 -15.90
C LYS A 92 2.10 15.33 -16.87
N ASN A 93 1.69 14.50 -17.83
CA ASN A 93 0.65 14.84 -18.80
C ASN A 93 -0.78 14.82 -18.23
N ARG A 94 -0.99 14.27 -17.02
CA ARG A 94 -2.29 14.28 -16.32
C ARG A 94 -2.36 15.32 -15.20
N LYS A 95 -1.89 16.55 -15.46
CA LYS A 95 -2.17 17.69 -14.56
C LYS A 95 -3.58 18.25 -14.79
N THR A 96 -4.59 17.54 -14.30
CA THR A 96 -5.76 18.22 -13.76
C THR A 96 -5.62 18.22 -12.26
N CYS A 97 -4.97 19.24 -11.71
CA CYS A 97 -5.15 19.57 -10.30
C CYS A 97 -6.61 20.04 -10.12
N ILE A 98 -7.53 19.09 -10.02
CA ILE A 98 -8.93 19.40 -9.71
C ILE A 98 -8.88 19.93 -8.27
N LYS A 99 -9.17 21.22 -8.10
CA LYS A 99 -9.41 21.80 -6.77
C LYS A 99 -10.71 21.20 -6.25
N ILE A 100 -10.61 20.04 -5.60
CA ILE A 100 -11.75 19.41 -4.96
C ILE A 100 -12.09 20.22 -3.71
N ASN A 101 -13.33 20.68 -3.61
CA ASN A 101 -13.82 21.40 -2.45
C ASN A 101 -14.32 20.41 -1.40
N PHE A 102 -13.52 20.21 -0.35
CA PHE A 102 -13.81 19.25 0.72
C PHE A 102 -14.78 19.75 1.80
N LYS A 103 -15.41 20.93 1.65
CA LYS A 103 -16.36 21.48 2.64
C LYS A 103 -17.47 20.52 3.07
N LYS A 104 -17.97 19.67 2.17
CA LYS A 104 -19.02 18.69 2.51
C LYS A 104 -18.51 17.57 3.42
N LEU A 105 -17.21 17.28 3.40
CA LEU A 105 -16.60 16.28 4.28
C LEU A 105 -16.39 16.82 5.69
N GLU A 106 -16.14 18.13 5.83
CA GLU A 106 -15.96 18.79 7.14
C GLU A 106 -17.22 18.73 8.01
N SER A 107 -18.40 18.66 7.38
CA SER A 107 -19.68 18.55 8.08
C SER A 107 -20.07 17.13 8.49
N ILE A 108 -19.31 16.10 8.11
CA ILE A 108 -19.63 14.69 8.42
C ILE A 108 -19.19 14.37 9.84
N SER A 109 -20.07 13.73 10.60
CA SER A 109 -19.78 13.16 11.92
C SER A 109 -19.67 11.64 11.85
N PRO A 110 -18.83 10.98 12.69
CA PRO A 110 -18.76 9.52 12.76
C PRO A 110 -20.08 8.82 13.09
N ASN A 111 -21.06 9.56 13.63
CA ASN A 111 -22.38 9.04 13.96
C ASN A 111 -23.40 9.14 12.82
N ASP A 112 -23.00 9.70 11.67
CA ASP A 112 -23.87 9.81 10.50
C ASP A 112 -24.12 8.43 9.86
N PRO A 113 -25.30 8.22 9.23
CA PRO A 113 -25.63 6.94 8.62
C PRO A 113 -24.66 6.59 7.48
N PRO A 114 -24.22 5.31 7.38
CA PRO A 114 -23.26 4.88 6.35
C PRO A 114 -23.70 5.21 4.91
N ASP A 115 -25.00 5.15 4.64
CA ASP A 115 -25.57 5.48 3.32
C ASP A 115 -25.36 6.95 2.95
N TYR A 116 -25.49 7.85 3.93
CA TYR A 116 -25.24 9.27 3.74
C TYR A 116 -23.75 9.52 3.47
N ILE A 117 -22.85 8.96 4.28
CA ILE A 117 -21.40 9.09 4.08
C ILE A 117 -21.01 8.59 2.68
N LYS A 118 -21.56 7.45 2.27
CA LYS A 118 -21.33 6.88 0.94
C LYS A 118 -21.83 7.80 -0.17
N SER A 119 -22.99 8.42 0.00
CA SER A 119 -23.53 9.39 -0.97
C SER A 119 -22.64 10.63 -1.12
N VAL A 120 -22.06 11.13 -0.02
CA VAL A 120 -21.15 12.27 -0.05
C VAL A 120 -19.85 11.90 -0.76
N LEU A 121 -19.26 10.75 -0.43
CA LEU A 121 -18.04 10.26 -1.07
C LEU A 121 -18.22 10.01 -2.57
N LEU A 122 -19.36 9.45 -2.98
CA LEU A 122 -19.71 9.26 -4.38
C LEU A 122 -19.83 10.57 -5.16
N SER A 123 -20.11 11.70 -4.50
CA SER A 123 -20.14 13.00 -5.18
C SER A 123 -18.77 13.55 -5.59
N TYR A 124 -17.68 12.90 -5.15
CA TYR A 124 -16.29 13.29 -5.40
C TYR A 124 -15.52 12.33 -6.33
N LEU A 125 -16.15 11.21 -6.71
CA LEU A 125 -15.62 10.22 -7.65
C LEU A 125 -16.19 10.47 -9.04
#